data_AF-A0AA95MIX3-F1
#
_entry.id   AF-A0AA95MIX3-F1
#
_cell.length_a   1.000
_cell.length_b   1.000
_cell.length_c   1.000
_cell.angle_alpha   90.00
_cell.angle_beta   90.00
_cell.angle_gamma   90.00
#
_symmetry.space_group_name_H-M   'P 1'
#
loop_
_entity.id
_entity.type
_entity.pdbx_description
1 polymer ?
#
loop_
_entity_poly.entity_id
_entity_poly.type
_entity_poly.pdbx_seq_one_letter_code
_entity_poly.pdbx_strand_id
1 'polypeptide(L)'
;MSLLDIYLQKNGKKRYDVFKETGISQQMLSSVNKKSVNHYSVKTIQAIAKTVEKSEGTVLDELIQLEKENAYFEVYNAEDLLLAFRNKEEYILIKGEYKKEMDELAKSQLSDTETLGWELGAVWSGGLVTVSTEVILHLVDLFSSKDDDKKKIESQVRKYKFKKINENEILLYLRQLDY
;
A
#
# COMPACT_ATOMS: atom_id res chain seq x y z
N MET A 1 9.91 -7.31 10.25
CA MET A 1 10.52 -8.48 9.56
C MET A 1 10.85 -8.07 8.14
N SER A 2 11.88 -8.65 7.51
CA SER A 2 12.18 -8.26 6.12
C SER A 2 11.14 -8.81 5.15
N LEU A 3 10.99 -8.16 3.99
CA LEU A 3 10.11 -8.63 2.91
C LEU A 3 10.34 -10.10 2.57
N LEU A 4 11.62 -10.50 2.46
CA LEU A 4 12.01 -11.88 2.20
C LEU A 4 11.54 -12.85 3.30
N ASP A 5 11.60 -12.45 4.58
CA ASP A 5 11.12 -13.31 5.66
C ASP A 5 9.62 -13.52 5.60
N ILE A 6 8.87 -12.45 5.31
CA ILE A 6 7.42 -12.49 5.16
C ILE A 6 7.06 -13.43 4.00
N TYR A 7 7.73 -13.30 2.86
CA TYR A 7 7.51 -14.14 1.70
C TYR A 7 7.80 -15.62 1.99
N LEU A 8 8.95 -15.93 2.60
CA LEU A 8 9.32 -17.30 2.93
C LEU A 8 8.32 -17.91 3.92
N GLN A 9 7.91 -17.15 4.94
CA GLN A 9 6.91 -17.62 5.91
C GLN A 9 5.54 -17.87 5.29
N LYS A 10 5.06 -17.01 4.38
CA LYS A 10 3.83 -17.24 3.62
C LYS A 10 3.86 -18.57 2.85
N ASN A 11 5.06 -19.02 2.46
CA ASN A 11 5.29 -20.31 1.78
C ASN A 11 5.75 -21.43 2.74
N GLY A 12 5.66 -21.25 4.06
CA GLY A 12 6.04 -22.26 5.06
C GLY A 12 7.55 -22.54 5.15
N LYS A 13 8.40 -21.69 4.59
CA LYS A 13 9.86 -21.84 4.53
C LYS A 13 10.55 -20.78 5.40
N LYS A 14 11.84 -21.01 5.68
CA LYS A 14 12.75 -20.09 6.36
C LYS A 14 14.03 -19.95 5.53
N ARG A 15 14.85 -18.93 5.83
CA ARG A 15 16.16 -18.74 5.18
C ARG A 15 17.08 -19.95 5.33
N TYR A 16 16.93 -20.67 6.43
CA TYR A 16 17.65 -21.92 6.66
C TYR A 16 17.34 -22.96 5.58
N ASP A 17 16.08 -23.04 5.14
CA ASP A 17 15.67 -23.97 4.08
C ASP A 17 16.27 -23.56 2.74
N VAL A 18 16.33 -22.26 2.45
CA VAL A 18 17.02 -21.72 1.26
C VAL A 18 18.49 -22.11 1.27
N PHE A 19 19.18 -21.95 2.40
CA PHE A 19 20.57 -22.39 2.54
C PHE A 19 20.73 -23.90 2.33
N LYS A 20 19.86 -24.72 2.95
CA LYS A 20 19.92 -26.18 2.86
C LYS A 20 19.74 -26.69 1.43
N GLU A 21 18.87 -26.06 0.64
CA GLU A 21 18.52 -26.52 -0.71
C GLU A 21 19.41 -25.94 -1.84
N THR A 22 20.03 -24.79 -1.59
CA THR A 22 20.71 -24.01 -2.65
C THR A 22 22.16 -23.66 -2.32
N GLY A 23 22.57 -23.80 -1.05
CA GLY A 23 23.89 -23.39 -0.57
C GLY A 23 24.09 -21.88 -0.44
N ILE A 24 23.06 -21.05 -0.71
CA ILE A 24 23.18 -19.60 -0.53
C ILE A 24 23.21 -19.25 0.96
N SER A 25 24.27 -18.55 1.38
CA SER A 25 24.47 -18.20 2.79
C SER A 25 23.38 -17.26 3.32
N GLN A 26 23.07 -17.40 4.60
CA GLN A 26 22.12 -16.51 5.28
C GLN A 26 22.61 -15.05 5.30
N GLN A 27 23.92 -14.81 5.26
CA GLN A 27 24.49 -13.46 5.15
C GLN A 27 24.15 -12.82 3.80
N MET A 28 24.24 -13.58 2.71
CA MET A 28 23.84 -13.10 1.37
C MET A 28 22.34 -12.80 1.32
N LEU A 29 21.50 -13.68 1.88
CA LEU A 29 20.05 -13.43 2.00
C LEU A 29 19.73 -12.24 2.92
N SER A 30 20.58 -11.94 3.89
CA SER A 30 20.42 -10.76 4.76
C SER A 30 20.79 -9.45 4.06
N SER A 31 21.68 -9.51 3.07
CA SER A 31 22.10 -8.32 2.30
C SER A 31 20.98 -7.74 1.41
N VAL A 32 19.97 -8.55 1.09
CA VAL A 32 18.81 -8.13 0.29
C VAL A 32 17.64 -7.58 1.13
N ASN A 33 17.67 -7.74 2.46
CA ASN A 33 16.60 -7.28 3.36
C ASN A 33 16.30 -5.78 3.31
N LYS A 34 17.31 -4.97 2.99
CA LYS A 34 17.23 -3.51 2.98
C LYS A 34 17.06 -2.94 1.57
N LYS A 35 16.93 -3.81 0.57
CA LYS A 35 16.89 -3.44 -0.84
C LYS A 35 15.51 -3.73 -1.40
N SER A 36 15.09 -2.92 -2.37
CA SER A 36 13.89 -3.24 -3.15
C SER A 36 14.10 -4.55 -3.93
N VAL A 37 13.02 -5.28 -4.23
CA VAL A 37 13.00 -6.51 -5.04
C VAL A 37 13.78 -6.34 -6.34
N ASN A 38 13.75 -5.16 -6.97
CA ASN A 38 14.49 -4.87 -8.20
C ASN A 38 16.02 -4.95 -8.07
N HIS A 39 16.55 -4.97 -6.85
CA HIS A 39 17.97 -5.13 -6.56
C HIS A 39 18.34 -6.56 -6.14
N TYR A 40 17.39 -7.48 -6.16
CA TYR A 40 17.66 -8.89 -5.86
C TYR A 40 18.40 -9.46 -7.06
N SER A 41 19.50 -10.16 -6.80
CA SER A 41 20.22 -10.81 -7.90
C SER A 41 19.37 -11.93 -8.49
N VAL A 42 19.52 -12.19 -9.80
CA VAL A 42 18.85 -13.33 -10.45
C VAL A 42 19.12 -14.64 -9.71
N LYS A 43 20.34 -14.83 -9.22
CA LYS A 43 20.74 -15.98 -8.41
C LYS A 43 19.96 -16.09 -7.10
N THR A 44 19.62 -14.95 -6.48
CA THR A 44 18.77 -14.90 -5.27
C THR A 44 17.36 -15.34 -5.60
N ILE A 45 16.77 -14.83 -6.69
CA ILE A 45 15.42 -15.21 -7.12
C ILE A 45 15.35 -16.70 -7.45
N GLN A 46 16.31 -17.22 -8.21
CA GLN A 46 16.42 -18.65 -8.54
C GLN A 46 16.49 -19.54 -7.29
N ALA A 47 17.28 -19.14 -6.29
CA ALA A 47 17.39 -19.90 -5.06
C ALA A 47 16.07 -19.92 -4.27
N ILE A 48 15.39 -18.77 -4.17
CA ILE A 48 14.09 -18.68 -3.52
C ILE A 48 13.07 -19.54 -4.26
N ALA A 49 13.00 -19.42 -5.58
CA ALA A 49 12.10 -20.16 -6.46
C ALA A 49 12.26 -21.68 -6.30
N LYS A 50 13.51 -22.16 -6.30
CA LYS A 50 13.82 -23.57 -6.02
C LYS A 50 13.30 -24.01 -4.64
N THR A 51 13.47 -23.17 -3.62
CA THR A 51 13.05 -23.50 -2.24
C THR A 51 11.55 -23.49 -2.00
N VAL A 52 10.82 -22.63 -2.70
CA VAL A 52 9.35 -22.58 -2.60
C VAL A 52 8.66 -23.41 -3.68
N GLU A 53 9.42 -24.12 -4.51
CA GLU A 53 8.93 -24.99 -5.58
C GLU A 53 8.01 -24.26 -6.58
N LYS A 54 8.38 -23.02 -6.94
CA LYS A 54 7.68 -22.18 -7.93
C LYS A 54 8.63 -21.74 -9.04
N SER A 55 8.08 -21.23 -10.14
CA SER A 55 8.88 -20.60 -11.18
C SER A 55 9.48 -19.28 -10.70
N GLU A 56 10.64 -18.90 -11.24
CA GLU A 56 11.28 -17.62 -10.92
C GLU A 56 10.39 -16.42 -11.25
N GLY A 57 9.62 -16.50 -12.36
CA GLY A 57 8.67 -15.48 -12.75
C GLY A 57 7.57 -15.29 -11.69
N THR A 58 6.95 -16.40 -11.27
CA THR A 58 5.93 -16.36 -10.20
C THR A 58 6.49 -15.80 -8.90
N VAL A 59 7.69 -16.22 -8.51
CA VAL A 59 8.34 -15.70 -7.28
C VAL A 59 8.63 -14.21 -7.39
N LEU A 60 9.11 -13.75 -8.55
CA LEU A 60 9.38 -12.33 -8.77
C LEU A 60 8.07 -11.52 -8.69
N ASP A 61 7.02 -11.96 -9.36
CA ASP A 61 5.71 -11.31 -9.36
C ASP A 61 5.14 -11.23 -7.93
N GLU A 62 5.17 -12.34 -7.18
CA GLU A 62 4.69 -12.38 -5.80
C GLU A 62 5.55 -11.53 -4.86
N LEU A 63 6.88 -11.46 -5.05
CA LEU A 63 7.77 -10.61 -4.26
C LEU A 63 7.54 -9.13 -4.54
N ILE A 64 7.38 -8.74 -5.82
CA ILE A 64 7.04 -7.36 -6.21
C ILE A 64 5.68 -6.99 -5.63
N GLN A 65 4.71 -7.88 -5.72
CA GLN A 65 3.38 -7.68 -5.15
C GLN A 65 3.47 -7.54 -3.62
N LEU A 66 4.25 -8.39 -2.95
CA LEU A 66 4.47 -8.30 -1.52
C LEU A 66 5.22 -7.03 -1.12
N GLU A 67 6.15 -6.54 -1.94
CA GLU A 67 6.86 -5.28 -1.73
C GLU A 67 5.88 -4.12 -1.77
N LYS A 68 5.02 -4.07 -2.78
CA LYS A 68 3.91 -3.10 -2.89
C LYS A 68 2.96 -3.22 -1.69
N GLU A 69 2.71 -4.44 -1.22
CA GLU A 69 1.89 -4.71 -0.03
C GLU A 69 2.56 -4.41 1.31
N ASN A 70 3.86 -4.09 1.35
CA ASN A 70 4.58 -3.81 2.60
C ASN A 70 5.35 -2.48 2.57
N ALA A 71 5.39 -1.80 1.43
CA ALA A 71 5.96 -0.47 1.26
C ALA A 71 4.92 0.63 1.50
N TYR A 72 4.13 0.47 2.57
CA TYR A 72 3.14 1.47 2.93
C TYR A 72 3.76 2.56 3.79
N PHE A 73 3.51 3.81 3.42
CA PHE A 73 3.64 4.92 4.34
C PHE A 73 2.44 4.89 5.29
N GLU A 74 2.67 4.49 6.56
CA GLU A 74 1.60 4.38 7.54
C GLU A 74 1.18 5.76 8.05
N VAL A 75 -0.12 6.02 8.02
CA VAL A 75 -0.72 7.29 8.42
C VAL A 75 -1.63 7.06 9.62
N TYR A 76 -1.33 7.76 10.70
CA TYR A 76 -2.07 7.71 11.96
C TYR A 76 -2.77 9.03 12.30
N ASN A 77 -2.49 10.10 11.58
CA ASN A 77 -3.07 11.42 11.82
C ASN A 77 -3.00 12.31 10.55
N ALA A 78 -3.47 13.55 10.71
CA ALA A 78 -3.55 14.51 9.63
C ALA A 78 -2.18 14.91 9.03
N GLU A 79 -1.20 15.13 9.90
CA GLU A 79 0.14 15.56 9.52
C GLU A 79 0.89 14.46 8.76
N ASP A 80 0.73 13.21 9.17
CA ASP A 80 1.32 12.05 8.49
C ASP A 80 0.79 11.94 7.06
N LEU A 81 -0.52 12.15 6.85
CA LEU A 81 -1.12 12.08 5.52
C LEU A 81 -0.60 13.20 4.61
N LEU A 82 -0.50 14.42 5.14
CA LEU A 82 0.10 15.56 4.43
C LEU A 82 1.55 15.29 4.04
N LEU A 83 2.31 14.72 4.96
CA LEU A 83 3.69 14.35 4.71
C LEU A 83 3.78 13.31 3.59
N ALA A 84 2.92 12.29 3.62
CA ALA A 84 2.82 11.27 2.58
C ALA A 84 2.52 11.87 1.19
N PHE A 85 1.57 12.82 1.11
CA PHE A 85 1.27 13.51 -0.14
C PHE A 85 2.39 14.44 -0.62
N ARG A 86 3.10 15.11 0.29
CA ARG A 86 4.25 15.97 -0.04
C ARG A 86 5.42 15.15 -0.57
N ASN A 87 5.70 14.01 0.05
CA ASN A 87 6.75 13.09 -0.35
C ASN A 87 6.40 12.30 -1.62
N LYS A 88 5.14 12.34 -2.06
CA LYS A 88 4.62 11.56 -3.18
C LYS A 88 4.82 10.06 -2.96
N GLU A 89 4.56 9.61 -1.75
CA GLU A 89 4.65 8.20 -1.39
C GLU A 89 3.78 7.38 -2.34
N GLU A 90 4.31 6.27 -2.85
CA GLU A 90 3.64 5.48 -3.89
C GLU A 90 2.42 4.74 -3.33
N TYR A 91 2.50 4.32 -2.07
CA TYR A 91 1.47 3.61 -1.33
C TYR A 91 1.35 4.18 0.09
N ILE A 92 0.16 4.59 0.51
CA ILE A 92 -0.13 5.21 1.81
C ILE A 92 -1.21 4.40 2.50
N LEU A 93 -0.98 3.94 3.73
CA LEU A 93 -1.94 3.12 4.47
C LEU A 93 -2.45 3.87 5.69
N ILE A 94 -3.72 4.26 5.64
CA ILE A 94 -4.41 4.87 6.77
C ILE A 94 -4.83 3.75 7.73
N LYS A 95 -4.38 3.85 8.99
CA LYS A 95 -4.60 2.85 10.04
C LYS A 95 -5.23 3.45 11.30
N GLY A 96 -5.81 2.60 12.12
CA GLY A 96 -6.14 2.89 13.51
C GLY A 96 -7.34 3.81 13.71
N GLU A 97 -7.38 4.54 14.82
CA GLU A 97 -8.49 5.40 15.23
C GLU A 97 -8.79 6.52 14.23
N TYR A 98 -7.76 6.96 13.51
CA TYR A 98 -7.87 7.97 12.46
C TYR A 98 -8.79 7.55 11.32
N LYS A 99 -8.93 6.25 11.04
CA LYS A 99 -9.92 5.74 10.08
C LYS A 99 -11.35 5.95 10.57
N LYS A 100 -11.63 5.82 11.87
CA LYS A 100 -12.97 6.03 12.42
C LYS A 100 -13.38 7.49 12.29
N GLU A 101 -12.46 8.40 12.58
CA GLU A 101 -12.65 9.83 12.34
C GLU A 101 -12.94 10.08 10.85
N MET A 102 -12.17 9.48 9.94
CA MET A 102 -12.40 9.59 8.49
C MET A 102 -13.75 9.00 8.05
N ASP A 103 -14.17 7.86 8.60
CA ASP A 103 -15.45 7.21 8.31
C ASP A 103 -16.65 8.03 8.80
N GLU A 104 -16.61 8.52 10.04
CA GLU A 104 -17.69 9.33 10.64
C GLU A 104 -17.83 10.66 9.89
N LEU A 105 -16.70 11.27 9.54
CA LEU A 105 -16.68 12.51 8.76
C LEU A 105 -17.23 12.28 7.35
N ALA A 106 -16.82 11.21 6.66
CA ALA A 106 -17.37 10.85 5.36
C ALA A 106 -18.89 10.66 5.45
N LYS A 107 -19.38 9.85 6.41
CA LYS A 107 -20.82 9.61 6.59
C LYS A 107 -21.63 10.88 6.90
N SER A 108 -21.04 11.85 7.59
CA SER A 108 -21.75 13.09 7.94
C SER A 108 -21.96 14.07 6.77
N GLN A 109 -21.16 13.94 5.70
CA GLN A 109 -21.12 14.89 4.59
C GLN A 109 -21.51 14.26 3.24
N LEU A 110 -21.65 12.94 3.17
CA LEU A 110 -22.09 12.23 1.96
C LEU A 110 -23.61 12.33 1.79
N SER A 111 -24.06 12.51 0.55
CA SER A 111 -25.49 12.34 0.22
C SER A 111 -25.91 10.88 0.46
N ASP A 112 -27.21 10.62 0.66
CA ASP A 112 -27.73 9.26 0.92
C ASP A 112 -27.24 8.23 -0.11
N THR A 113 -27.13 8.63 -1.38
CA THR A 113 -26.61 7.79 -2.46
C THR A 113 -25.12 7.50 -2.37
N GLU A 114 -24.32 8.46 -1.90
CA GLU A 114 -22.88 8.30 -1.73
C GLU A 114 -22.55 7.56 -0.43
N THR A 115 -23.34 7.76 0.62
CA THR A 115 -23.27 7.00 1.88
C THR A 115 -23.52 5.52 1.61
N LEU A 116 -24.55 5.20 0.82
CA LEU A 116 -24.79 3.82 0.38
C LEU A 116 -23.64 3.29 -0.47
N GLY A 117 -23.07 4.10 -1.38
CA GLY A 117 -21.90 3.70 -2.17
C GLY A 117 -20.63 3.48 -1.34
N TRP A 118 -20.48 4.23 -0.24
CA TRP A 118 -19.39 4.13 0.74
C TRP A 118 -19.54 2.86 1.58
N GLU A 119 -20.73 2.61 2.13
CA GLU A 119 -21.02 1.45 2.99
C GLU A 119 -21.01 0.12 2.22
N LEU A 120 -21.44 0.13 0.95
CA LEU A 120 -21.49 -1.06 0.10
C LEU A 120 -20.18 -1.35 -0.65
N GLY A 121 -19.15 -0.51 -0.49
CA GLY A 121 -17.89 -0.69 -1.21
C GLY A 121 -17.98 -0.38 -2.72
N ALA A 122 -19.10 0.17 -3.20
CA ALA A 122 -19.35 0.46 -4.62
C ALA A 122 -18.54 1.66 -5.12
N VAL A 123 -18.25 2.64 -4.26
CA VAL A 123 -17.31 3.75 -4.52
C VAL A 123 -15.86 3.26 -4.74
N TRP A 124 -15.58 1.99 -4.46
CA TRP A 124 -14.23 1.42 -4.29
C TRP A 124 -13.89 0.28 -5.24
N SER A 125 -14.90 -0.30 -5.90
CA SER A 125 -14.81 -1.58 -6.62
C SER A 125 -15.15 -1.44 -8.11
N GLY A 126 -14.60 -0.44 -8.79
CA GLY A 126 -14.60 -0.37 -10.26
C GLY A 126 -15.97 -0.32 -10.95
N GLY A 127 -17.08 -0.26 -10.21
CA GLY A 127 -18.44 -0.11 -10.71
C GLY A 127 -18.87 1.34 -10.66
N LEU A 128 -18.62 2.09 -11.74
CA LEU A 128 -19.21 3.37 -12.14
C LEU A 128 -19.60 4.40 -11.07
N VAL A 129 -18.89 4.46 -9.94
CA VAL A 129 -18.89 5.62 -9.04
C VAL A 129 -17.45 5.96 -8.72
N THR A 130 -16.89 6.85 -9.53
CA THR A 130 -15.70 7.64 -9.19
C THR A 130 -15.85 8.18 -7.78
N VAL A 131 -14.87 7.95 -6.90
CA VAL A 131 -14.73 8.69 -5.63
C VAL A 131 -15.02 10.15 -5.94
N SER A 132 -16.13 10.67 -5.41
CA SER A 132 -16.60 12.00 -5.78
C SER A 132 -15.54 13.01 -5.38
N THR A 133 -15.33 13.99 -6.24
CA THR A 133 -14.39 15.08 -6.00
C THR A 133 -14.67 15.76 -4.66
N GLU A 134 -15.92 15.76 -4.18
CA GLU A 134 -16.28 16.23 -2.85
C GLU A 134 -15.58 15.49 -1.70
N VAL A 135 -15.48 14.15 -1.73
CA VAL A 135 -14.78 13.38 -0.68
C VAL A 135 -13.31 13.77 -0.63
N ILE A 136 -12.68 13.92 -1.81
CA ILE A 136 -11.28 14.34 -1.94
C ILE A 136 -11.09 15.78 -1.43
N LEU A 137 -12.01 16.69 -1.76
CA LEU A 137 -11.96 18.10 -1.35
C LEU A 137 -12.15 18.28 0.16
N HIS A 138 -13.04 17.51 0.78
CA HIS A 138 -13.30 17.62 2.22
C HIS A 138 -12.20 16.98 3.06
N LEU A 139 -11.58 15.92 2.54
CA LEU A 139 -10.31 15.45 3.10
C LEU A 139 -9.32 16.62 3.13
N VAL A 140 -9.03 17.23 1.98
CA VAL A 140 -8.10 18.37 1.86
C VAL A 140 -8.41 19.51 2.83
N ASP A 141 -9.69 19.84 3.04
CA ASP A 141 -10.13 20.89 3.96
C ASP A 141 -9.79 20.63 5.42
N LEU A 142 -9.78 19.37 5.85
CA LEU A 142 -9.40 18.99 7.21
C LEU A 142 -7.89 19.12 7.45
N PHE A 143 -7.08 18.96 6.41
CA PHE A 143 -5.62 19.07 6.50
C PHE A 143 -5.09 20.49 6.27
N SER A 144 -5.94 21.40 5.80
CA SER A 144 -5.53 22.74 5.36
C SER A 144 -5.87 23.81 6.39
N SER A 145 -4.91 24.15 7.27
CA SER A 145 -5.03 25.35 8.11
C SER A 145 -4.74 26.66 7.36
N LYS A 146 -4.25 26.61 6.10
CA LYS A 146 -3.89 27.78 5.26
C LYS A 146 -4.30 27.55 3.79
N ASP A 147 -4.96 28.55 3.20
CA ASP A 147 -5.56 28.53 1.85
C ASP A 147 -4.58 28.14 0.72
N ASP A 148 -3.29 28.51 0.84
CA ASP A 148 -2.25 28.17 -0.15
C ASP A 148 -1.85 26.69 -0.15
N ASP A 149 -2.02 26.00 0.98
CA ASP A 149 -1.75 24.56 1.08
C ASP A 149 -2.93 23.76 0.53
N LYS A 150 -4.17 24.26 0.66
CA LYS A 150 -5.40 23.62 0.17
C LYS A 150 -5.31 23.20 -1.29
N LYS A 151 -5.01 24.12 -2.20
CA LYS A 151 -4.91 23.83 -3.64
C LYS A 151 -3.79 22.85 -3.98
N LYS A 152 -2.68 22.89 -3.24
CA LYS A 152 -1.56 21.96 -3.45
C LYS A 152 -1.91 20.55 -2.99
N ILE A 153 -2.53 20.42 -1.82
CA ILE A 153 -2.98 19.15 -1.27
C ILE A 153 -4.05 18.57 -2.18
N GLU A 154 -5.03 19.36 -2.61
CA GLU A 154 -6.07 18.93 -3.56
C GLU A 154 -5.48 18.36 -4.85
N SER A 155 -4.50 19.06 -5.43
CA SER A 155 -3.80 18.61 -6.63
C SER A 155 -3.05 17.29 -6.41
N GLN A 156 -2.47 17.05 -5.23
CA GLN A 156 -1.80 15.78 -4.93
C GLN A 156 -2.81 14.66 -4.68
N VAL A 157 -3.84 14.88 -3.85
CA VAL A 157 -4.84 13.86 -3.50
C VAL A 157 -5.54 13.32 -4.75
N ARG A 158 -5.85 14.20 -5.72
CA ARG A 158 -6.44 13.81 -7.02
C ARG A 158 -5.56 12.83 -7.82
N LYS A 159 -4.26 12.70 -7.52
CA LYS A 159 -3.36 11.75 -8.18
C LYS A 159 -3.41 10.35 -7.57
N TYR A 160 -4.06 10.20 -6.43
CA TYR A 160 -4.19 8.92 -5.75
C TYR A 160 -5.53 8.26 -6.09
N LYS A 161 -5.53 6.92 -6.03
CA LYS A 161 -6.72 6.09 -5.92
C LYS A 161 -6.77 5.55 -4.52
N PHE A 162 -7.98 5.28 -4.05
CA PHE A 162 -8.20 4.74 -2.73
C PHE A 162 -8.77 3.32 -2.87
N LYS A 163 -8.34 2.40 -2.00
CA LYS A 163 -8.76 0.99 -1.95
C LYS A 163 -8.90 0.57 -0.50
N LYS A 164 -10.06 0.06 -0.13
CA LYS A 164 -10.26 -0.58 1.18
C LYS A 164 -9.55 -1.93 1.19
N ILE A 165 -8.64 -2.14 2.13
CA ILE A 165 -7.93 -3.41 2.30
C ILE A 165 -8.72 -4.33 3.23
N ASN A 166 -9.25 -3.78 4.34
CA ASN A 166 -10.09 -4.48 5.31
C ASN A 166 -10.95 -3.48 6.10
N GLU A 167 -11.62 -3.91 7.17
CA GLU A 167 -12.48 -3.04 7.99
C GLU A 167 -11.72 -1.91 8.70
N ASN A 168 -10.41 -2.06 8.90
CA ASN A 168 -9.58 -1.18 9.72
C ASN A 168 -8.49 -0.43 8.94
N GLU A 169 -8.37 -0.66 7.63
CA GLU A 169 -7.27 -0.14 6.81
C GLU A 169 -7.76 0.35 5.44
N ILE A 170 -7.31 1.56 5.08
CA ILE A 170 -7.55 2.18 3.77
C ILE A 170 -6.20 2.42 3.09
N LEU A 171 -6.02 1.85 1.90
CA LEU A 171 -4.84 2.06 1.08
C LEU A 171 -5.08 3.18 0.05
N LEU A 172 -4.17 4.13 -0.04
CA LEU A 172 -4.06 5.06 -1.15
C LEU A 172 -2.85 4.68 -1.99
N TYR A 173 -2.98 4.73 -3.31
CA TYR A 173 -1.86 4.47 -4.22
C TYR A 173 -1.91 5.43 -5.41
N LEU A 174 -0.76 5.76 -5.98
CA LEU A 174 -0.70 6.65 -7.14
C LEU A 174 -1.41 6.04 -8.35
N ARG A 175 -2.26 6.85 -9.03
CA ARG A 175 -2.96 6.49 -10.28
C ARG A 175 -2.02 6.03 -11.39
N GLN A 176 -0.76 6.46 -11.36
CA GLN A 176 0.26 6.14 -12.37
C GLN A 176 0.76 4.68 -12.28
N LEU A 177 0.46 3.97 -11.19
CA LEU A 177 0.90 2.59 -10.94
C LEU A 177 -0.08 1.53 -11.50
N ASP A 178 -1.15 1.96 -12.16
CA ASP A 178 -2.25 1.12 -12.66
C ASP A 178 -2.01 0.62 -14.11
N TYR A 179 -0.74 0.31 -14.42
CA TYR A 179 -0.28 -0.16 -15.74
C TYR A 179 -0.34 -1.69 -15.85
#